data_AF-A0A2V5IYK7-F1
#
_entry.id   AF-A0A2V5IYK7-F1
#
_cell.length_a   1.000
_cell.length_b   1.000
_cell.length_c   1.000
_cell.angle_alpha   90.00
_cell.angle_beta   90.00
_cell.angle_gamma   90.00
#
_symmetry.space_group_name_H-M   'P 1'
#
loop_
_entity.id
_entity.type
_entity.pdbx_description
1 polymer ?
#
loop_
_entity_poly.entity_id
_entity_poly.type
_entity_poly.pdbx_seq_one_letter_code
_entity_poly.pdbx_strand_id
1 'polypeptide(L)'
;MFRSRSIKHARLLIRHAEKLIRYRCDVLSDAALADLRRQIETLERSIKERDLPGVRENSERLDALVAEHSPSHREAGWRENCEVILVAIVVAVGVRSYFIQPFKIPTGSMQPTLNGIIGHPRTEPAPNILRQIAEFFILGRNYINVVAPEDESIREIVEQKYLFFFTWSRIVTDRGTHLVYAPEATLGHDFQVVPGARYQRGQIIARGVIDTGDQVFVDKFIYNFMKPHRGDVFVFRTKHIPMIPEDPQTGAPYFIKRLVGSAGDTLRIDPPLLYINGEPAKGFGFQRVMKAKPPYRGYTLGRQYLARPDQSFTVPPHS
;
A
#
# COMPACT_ATOMS: atom_id res chain seq x y z
N MET A 1 -31.11 25.69 -35.15
CA MET A 1 -32.42 25.46 -34.48
C MET A 1 -32.27 24.30 -33.51
N PHE A 2 -32.19 24.57 -32.20
CA PHE A 2 -31.99 23.55 -31.17
C PHE A 2 -33.24 22.67 -31.05
N ARG A 3 -33.14 21.36 -31.36
CA ARG A 3 -34.23 20.40 -31.13
C ARG A 3 -34.58 20.36 -29.63
N SER A 4 -35.86 20.52 -29.30
CA SER A 4 -36.39 20.41 -27.92
C SER A 4 -35.89 19.15 -27.23
N ARG A 5 -35.50 19.27 -25.95
CA ARG A 5 -35.01 18.15 -25.11
C ARG A 5 -35.98 16.98 -25.10
N SER A 6 -37.29 17.25 -25.10
CA SER A 6 -38.35 16.24 -25.13
C SER A 6 -38.35 15.41 -26.43
N ILE A 7 -38.14 16.05 -27.59
CA ILE A 7 -38.07 15.35 -28.88
C ILE A 7 -36.81 14.47 -28.98
N LYS A 8 -35.69 14.92 -28.39
CA LYS A 8 -34.47 14.11 -28.32
C LYS A 8 -34.69 12.86 -27.46
N HIS A 9 -35.34 13.03 -26.30
CA HIS A 9 -35.67 11.92 -25.40
C HIS A 9 -36.62 10.91 -26.05
N ALA A 10 -37.69 11.39 -26.68
CA ALA A 10 -38.67 10.54 -27.37
C ALA A 10 -38.03 9.70 -28.49
N ARG A 11 -37.13 10.29 -29.29
CA ARG A 11 -36.38 9.54 -30.31
C ARG A 11 -35.42 8.50 -29.73
N LEU A 12 -34.82 8.79 -28.58
CA LEU A 12 -33.98 7.80 -27.88
C LEU A 12 -34.86 6.63 -27.42
N LEU A 13 -36.01 6.92 -26.81
CA LEU A 13 -36.95 5.92 -26.34
C LEU A 13 -37.47 5.01 -27.46
N ILE A 14 -37.83 5.57 -28.62
CA ILE A 14 -38.21 4.78 -29.81
C ILE A 14 -37.11 3.78 -30.18
N ARG A 15 -35.85 4.23 -30.27
CA ARG A 15 -34.73 3.32 -30.58
C ARG A 15 -34.56 2.21 -29.55
N HIS A 16 -34.78 2.51 -28.27
CA HIS A 16 -34.73 1.52 -27.21
C HIS A 16 -35.86 0.49 -27.34
N ALA A 17 -37.08 0.93 -27.63
CA ALA A 17 -38.24 0.06 -27.85
C ALA A 17 -38.06 -0.83 -29.10
N GLU A 18 -37.57 -0.27 -30.22
CA GLU A 18 -37.23 -1.04 -31.41
C GLU A 18 -36.14 -2.10 -31.13
N LYS A 19 -35.14 -1.76 -30.33
CA LYS A 19 -34.08 -2.69 -29.92
C LYS A 19 -34.64 -3.81 -29.05
N LEU A 20 -35.54 -3.50 -28.11
CA LEU A 20 -36.23 -4.50 -27.28
C LEU A 20 -37.02 -5.48 -28.15
N ILE A 21 -37.81 -4.97 -29.11
CA ILE A 21 -38.56 -5.79 -30.07
C ILE A 21 -37.61 -6.72 -30.83
N ARG A 22 -36.48 -6.22 -31.34
CA ARG A 22 -35.51 -7.05 -32.09
C ARG A 22 -34.82 -8.11 -31.24
N TYR A 23 -34.59 -7.83 -29.96
CA TYR A 23 -33.87 -8.74 -29.06
C TYR A 23 -34.76 -9.76 -28.36
N ARG A 24 -36.08 -9.52 -28.31
CA ARG A 24 -37.03 -10.39 -27.60
C ARG A 24 -38.24 -10.79 -28.45
N CYS A 25 -38.18 -10.65 -29.77
CA CYS A 25 -39.30 -11.01 -30.65
C CYS A 25 -39.69 -12.50 -30.54
N ASP A 26 -38.77 -13.34 -30.11
CA ASP A 26 -38.93 -14.77 -29.84
C ASP A 26 -39.58 -15.07 -28.48
N VAL A 27 -39.56 -14.12 -27.53
CA VAL A 27 -40.08 -14.30 -26.16
C VAL A 27 -41.36 -13.50 -25.89
N LEU A 28 -41.58 -12.40 -26.62
CA LEU A 28 -42.76 -11.53 -26.47
C LEU A 28 -43.99 -12.17 -27.10
N SER A 29 -45.16 -11.99 -26.49
CA SER A 29 -46.43 -12.40 -27.10
C SER A 29 -46.75 -11.54 -28.32
N ASP A 30 -47.50 -12.09 -29.28
CA ASP A 30 -47.93 -11.35 -30.47
C ASP A 30 -48.72 -10.09 -30.12
N ALA A 31 -49.50 -10.12 -29.03
CA ALA A 31 -50.21 -8.97 -28.50
C ALA A 31 -49.26 -7.87 -28.01
N ALA A 32 -48.23 -8.24 -27.23
CA ALA A 32 -47.23 -7.29 -26.73
C ALA A 32 -46.41 -6.65 -27.86
N LEU A 33 -46.04 -7.43 -28.88
CA LEU A 33 -45.36 -6.93 -30.07
C LEU A 33 -46.21 -5.93 -30.85
N ALA A 34 -47.51 -6.22 -31.03
CA ALA A 34 -48.44 -5.32 -31.68
C ALA A 34 -48.62 -4.01 -30.91
N ASP A 35 -48.76 -4.08 -29.58
CA ASP A 35 -48.91 -2.91 -28.73
C ASP A 35 -47.66 -2.02 -28.72
N LEU A 36 -46.45 -2.61 -28.62
CA LEU A 36 -45.19 -1.85 -28.69
C LEU A 36 -45.01 -1.16 -30.05
N ARG A 37 -45.29 -1.85 -31.16
CA ARG A 37 -45.21 -1.25 -32.52
C ARG A 37 -46.22 -0.12 -32.69
N ARG A 38 -47.46 -0.32 -32.27
CA ARG A 38 -48.51 0.71 -32.31
C ARG A 38 -48.11 1.94 -31.50
N GLN A 39 -47.52 1.74 -30.32
CA GLN A 39 -47.11 2.86 -29.47
C GLN A 39 -45.91 3.62 -30.04
N ILE A 40 -44.95 2.92 -30.69
CA ILE A 40 -43.85 3.55 -31.43
C ILE A 40 -44.40 4.45 -32.55
N GLU A 41 -45.30 3.92 -33.39
CA GLU A 41 -45.90 4.68 -34.50
C GLU A 41 -46.68 5.91 -33.99
N THR A 42 -47.38 5.77 -32.87
CA THR A 42 -48.12 6.86 -32.24
C THR A 42 -47.19 7.98 -31.76
N LEU A 43 -46.07 7.61 -31.13
CA LEU A 43 -45.06 8.58 -30.67
C LEU A 43 -44.34 9.25 -31.86
N GLU A 44 -44.02 8.50 -32.91
CA GLU A 44 -43.45 9.05 -34.14
C GLU A 44 -44.37 10.07 -34.80
N ARG A 45 -45.68 9.81 -34.81
CA ARG A 45 -46.70 10.73 -35.31
C ARG A 45 -46.73 12.03 -34.51
N SER A 46 -46.76 11.95 -33.18
CA SER A 46 -46.71 13.16 -32.32
C SER A 46 -45.42 13.96 -32.53
N ILE A 47 -44.28 13.31 -32.77
CA ILE A 47 -43.01 13.99 -33.10
C ILE A 47 -43.12 14.71 -34.45
N LYS A 48 -43.74 14.08 -35.45
CA LYS A 48 -43.91 14.64 -36.80
C LYS A 48 -44.85 15.85 -36.79
N GLU A 49 -45.95 15.75 -36.05
CA GLU A 49 -46.98 16.79 -35.89
C GLU A 49 -46.52 17.94 -34.96
N ARG A 50 -45.37 17.78 -34.29
CA ARG A 50 -44.80 18.73 -33.31
C ARG A 50 -45.72 19.00 -32.11
N ASP A 51 -46.55 18.02 -31.76
CA ASP A 51 -47.43 18.05 -30.60
C ASP A 51 -46.62 17.75 -29.32
N LEU A 52 -46.13 18.80 -28.65
CA LEU A 52 -45.28 18.66 -27.46
C LEU A 52 -45.99 17.98 -26.26
N PRO A 53 -47.26 18.29 -25.93
CA PRO A 53 -48.05 17.53 -24.97
C PRO A 53 -48.15 16.04 -25.33
N GLY A 54 -48.54 15.71 -26.56
CA GLY A 54 -48.66 14.32 -27.02
C GLY A 54 -47.32 13.58 -27.02
N VAL A 55 -46.21 14.25 -27.34
CA VAL A 55 -44.86 13.66 -27.24
C VAL A 55 -44.53 13.26 -25.80
N ARG A 56 -44.93 14.04 -24.78
CA ARG A 56 -44.68 13.68 -23.38
C ARG A 56 -45.52 12.48 -22.96
N GLU A 57 -46.84 12.56 -23.16
CA GLU A 57 -47.78 11.50 -22.79
C GLU A 57 -47.46 10.17 -23.49
N ASN A 58 -47.20 10.21 -24.80
CA ASN A 58 -46.86 9.02 -25.57
C ASN A 58 -45.46 8.47 -25.25
N SER A 59 -44.53 9.32 -24.78
CA SER A 59 -43.23 8.86 -24.26
C SER A 59 -43.43 8.12 -22.94
N GLU A 60 -44.23 8.64 -22.02
CA GLU A 60 -44.51 7.97 -20.73
C GLU A 60 -45.21 6.62 -20.93
N ARG A 61 -46.18 6.54 -21.86
CA ARG A 61 -46.84 5.28 -22.21
C ARG A 61 -45.90 4.26 -22.85
N LEU A 62 -45.03 4.70 -23.76
CA LEU A 62 -44.04 3.81 -24.38
C LEU A 62 -43.02 3.31 -23.36
N ASP A 63 -42.58 4.18 -22.45
CA ASP A 63 -41.63 3.83 -21.40
C ASP A 63 -42.22 2.80 -20.43
N ALA A 64 -43.49 2.95 -20.05
CA ALA A 64 -44.21 1.98 -19.23
C ALA A 64 -44.31 0.60 -19.90
N LEU A 65 -44.66 0.55 -21.19
CA LEU A 65 -44.73 -0.71 -21.95
C LEU A 65 -43.36 -1.37 -22.12
N VAL A 66 -42.31 -0.57 -22.36
CA VAL A 66 -40.93 -1.04 -22.43
C VAL A 66 -40.48 -1.58 -21.07
N ALA A 67 -40.83 -0.93 -19.97
CA ALA A 67 -40.49 -1.36 -18.62
C ALA A 67 -41.17 -2.67 -18.21
N GLU A 68 -42.41 -2.92 -18.65
CA GLU A 68 -43.14 -4.17 -18.40
C GLU A 68 -42.46 -5.36 -19.09
N HIS A 69 -41.95 -5.15 -20.31
CA HIS A 69 -41.42 -6.21 -21.18
C HIS A 69 -39.89 -6.32 -21.18
N SER A 70 -39.20 -5.33 -20.59
CA SER A 70 -37.78 -5.37 -20.34
C SER A 70 -37.57 -5.83 -18.90
N PRO A 71 -36.95 -7.00 -18.65
CA PRO A 71 -36.55 -7.32 -17.30
C PRO A 71 -35.61 -6.22 -16.83
N SER A 72 -35.98 -5.46 -15.79
CA SER A 72 -34.97 -4.72 -15.06
C SER A 72 -34.02 -5.79 -14.53
N HIS A 73 -32.78 -5.82 -14.99
CA HIS A 73 -31.75 -6.56 -14.26
C HIS A 73 -31.62 -5.81 -12.93
N ARG A 74 -32.41 -6.24 -11.95
CA ARG A 74 -32.48 -5.72 -10.59
C ARG A 74 -31.11 -5.76 -9.90
N GLU A 75 -30.16 -6.47 -10.49
CA GLU A 75 -28.77 -6.66 -10.06
C GLU A 75 -27.72 -6.08 -11.03
N ALA A 76 -28.11 -5.35 -12.08
CA ALA A 76 -27.16 -4.79 -13.08
C ALA A 76 -26.09 -3.94 -12.41
N GLY A 77 -26.48 -3.07 -11.47
CA GLY A 77 -25.54 -2.23 -10.73
C GLY A 77 -24.56 -3.02 -9.86
N TRP A 78 -25.02 -4.10 -9.21
CA TRP A 78 -24.12 -4.93 -8.39
C TRP A 78 -23.18 -5.75 -9.27
N ARG A 79 -23.67 -6.34 -10.37
CA ARG A 79 -22.85 -7.11 -11.31
C ARG A 79 -21.80 -6.23 -11.99
N GLU A 80 -22.18 -5.03 -12.45
CA GLU A 80 -21.27 -4.06 -13.05
C GLU A 80 -20.22 -3.60 -12.04
N ASN A 81 -20.61 -3.29 -10.80
CA ASN A 81 -19.66 -2.94 -9.74
C ASN A 81 -18.71 -4.11 -9.43
N CYS A 82 -19.22 -5.35 -9.37
CA CYS A 82 -18.39 -6.54 -9.16
C CYS A 82 -17.41 -6.75 -10.31
N GLU A 83 -17.84 -6.57 -11.56
CA GLU A 83 -16.96 -6.68 -12.74
C GLU A 83 -15.86 -5.61 -12.69
N VAL A 84 -16.22 -4.35 -12.42
CA VAL A 84 -15.26 -3.25 -12.29
C VAL A 84 -14.27 -3.51 -11.15
N ILE A 85 -14.75 -3.97 -9.98
CA ILE A 85 -13.91 -4.33 -8.83
C ILE A 85 -12.96 -5.48 -9.21
N LEU A 86 -13.46 -6.52 -9.89
CA LEU A 86 -12.66 -7.65 -10.31
C LEU A 86 -11.56 -7.23 -11.28
N VAL A 87 -11.91 -6.43 -12.30
CA VAL A 87 -10.95 -5.89 -13.27
C VAL A 87 -9.91 -5.03 -12.56
N ALA A 88 -10.34 -4.16 -11.63
CA ALA A 88 -9.42 -3.33 -10.84
C ALA A 88 -8.47 -4.18 -9.98
N ILE A 89 -8.96 -5.25 -9.35
CA ILE A 89 -8.14 -6.19 -8.58
C ILE A 89 -7.13 -6.90 -9.50
N VAL A 90 -7.57 -7.43 -10.65
CA VAL A 90 -6.69 -8.14 -11.59
C VAL A 90 -5.60 -7.20 -12.12
N VAL A 91 -5.95 -5.98 -12.51
CA VAL A 91 -5.00 -4.96 -12.94
C VAL A 91 -4.04 -4.60 -11.80
N ALA A 92 -4.54 -4.35 -10.59
CA ALA A 92 -3.71 -4.04 -9.44
C ALA A 92 -2.74 -5.19 -9.09
N VAL A 93 -3.19 -6.44 -9.14
CA VAL A 93 -2.35 -7.63 -8.93
C VAL A 93 -1.32 -7.77 -10.05
N GLY A 94 -1.70 -7.55 -11.31
CA GLY A 94 -0.78 -7.57 -12.45
C GLY A 94 0.32 -6.50 -12.33
N VAL A 95 -0.07 -5.24 -12.09
CA VAL A 95 0.87 -4.13 -11.87
C VAL A 95 1.78 -4.42 -10.68
N ARG A 96 1.21 -4.91 -9.57
CA ARG A 96 1.98 -5.26 -8.36
C ARG A 96 2.99 -6.38 -8.59
N SER A 97 2.61 -7.36 -9.40
CA SER A 97 3.44 -8.53 -9.66
C SER A 97 4.62 -8.18 -10.56
N TYR A 98 4.38 -7.42 -11.63
CA TYR A 98 5.36 -7.23 -12.70
C TYR A 98 6.07 -5.87 -12.73
N PHE A 99 5.42 -4.79 -12.30
CA PHE A 99 5.94 -3.43 -12.50
C PHE A 99 6.37 -2.77 -11.19
N ILE A 100 5.46 -2.67 -10.23
CA ILE A 100 5.68 -1.83 -9.04
C ILE A 100 5.28 -2.57 -7.78
N GLN A 101 6.19 -2.72 -6.83
CA GLN A 101 5.86 -3.26 -5.51
C GLN A 101 5.99 -2.19 -4.41
N PRO A 102 4.89 -1.85 -3.71
CA PRO A 102 4.98 -1.00 -2.52
C PRO A 102 5.70 -1.74 -1.38
N PHE A 103 6.61 -1.05 -0.71
CA PHE A 103 7.28 -1.48 0.51
C PHE A 103 7.22 -0.38 1.56
N LYS A 104 7.07 -0.79 2.82
CA LYS A 104 7.23 0.08 3.99
C LYS A 104 8.53 -0.29 4.67
N ILE A 105 9.36 0.70 4.99
CA ILE A 105 10.68 0.46 5.57
C ILE A 105 10.52 0.22 7.08
N PRO A 106 10.71 -1.01 7.59
CA PRO A 106 10.43 -1.30 8.99
C PRO A 106 11.51 -0.79 9.94
N THR A 107 12.72 -0.49 9.44
CA THR A 107 13.89 -0.17 10.28
C THR A 107 14.61 1.09 9.80
N GLY A 108 15.24 1.81 10.73
CA GLY A 108 16.06 2.99 10.45
C GLY A 108 17.39 2.72 9.74
N SER A 109 17.67 1.51 9.25
CA SER A 109 19.00 1.16 8.71
C SER A 109 19.39 1.90 7.42
N MET A 110 18.41 2.52 6.73
CA MET A 110 18.64 3.33 5.53
C MET A 110 18.74 4.83 5.82
N GLN A 111 18.72 5.23 7.09
CA GLN A 111 18.95 6.60 7.50
C GLN A 111 20.41 7.02 7.26
N PRO A 112 20.69 8.33 7.04
CA PRO A 112 19.75 9.45 7.07
C PRO A 112 19.13 9.75 5.69
N THR A 113 19.01 8.75 4.81
CA THR A 113 18.53 8.93 3.43
C THR A 113 17.10 8.47 3.20
N LEU A 114 16.69 7.40 3.87
CA LEU A 114 15.31 6.91 3.91
C LEU A 114 14.97 6.59 5.36
N ASN A 115 13.82 7.05 5.82
CA ASN A 115 13.39 6.88 7.19
C ASN A 115 12.56 5.60 7.33
N GLY A 116 12.95 4.75 8.27
CA GLY A 116 12.11 3.63 8.70
C GLY A 116 11.08 4.05 9.73
N ILE A 117 10.41 3.07 10.33
CA ILE A 117 9.58 3.29 11.53
C ILE A 117 10.49 3.69 12.70
N ILE A 118 10.20 4.82 13.34
CA ILE A 118 10.99 5.36 14.46
C ILE A 118 10.10 5.55 15.68
N GLY A 119 10.55 5.02 16.81
CA GLY A 119 9.98 5.28 18.12
C GLY A 119 10.63 6.48 18.80
N HIS A 120 9.80 7.32 19.41
CA HIS A 120 10.20 8.41 20.28
C HIS A 120 9.61 8.14 21.66
N PRO A 121 10.38 7.52 22.58
CA PRO A 121 9.95 7.32 23.95
C PRO A 121 9.62 8.65 24.62
N ARG A 122 8.46 8.73 25.26
CA ARG A 122 8.02 9.90 26.03
C ARG A 122 7.28 9.44 27.27
N THR A 123 7.48 10.14 28.37
CA THR A 123 6.75 9.89 29.62
C THR A 123 5.37 10.54 29.62
N GLU A 124 5.20 11.60 28.83
CA GLU A 124 3.96 12.34 28.64
C GLU A 124 2.83 11.44 28.10
N PRO A 125 1.58 11.63 28.57
CA PRO A 125 0.43 10.92 28.01
C PRO A 125 0.16 11.36 26.57
N ALA A 126 -0.50 10.48 25.81
CA ALA A 126 -0.91 10.78 24.45
C ALA A 126 -1.88 11.97 24.40
N PRO A 127 -1.87 12.78 23.33
CA PRO A 127 -2.79 13.89 23.17
C PRO A 127 -4.24 13.40 23.02
N ASN A 128 -5.21 14.32 22.97
CA ASN A 128 -6.61 13.93 22.77
C ASN A 128 -6.82 13.15 21.45
N ILE A 129 -7.90 12.37 21.40
CA ILE A 129 -8.18 11.45 20.28
C ILE A 129 -8.26 12.19 18.93
N LEU A 130 -8.86 13.39 18.91
CA LEU A 130 -8.96 14.19 17.68
C LEU A 130 -7.59 14.58 17.13
N ARG A 131 -6.66 14.98 18.00
CA ARG A 131 -5.30 15.30 17.62
C ARG A 131 -4.53 14.06 17.20
N GLN A 132 -4.70 12.92 17.87
CA GLN A 132 -4.10 11.65 17.45
C GLN A 132 -4.55 11.26 16.04
N ILE A 133 -5.85 11.40 15.73
CA ILE A 133 -6.38 11.12 14.40
C ILE A 133 -5.78 12.07 13.36
N ALA A 134 -5.73 13.38 13.66
CA ALA A 134 -5.13 14.36 12.76
C ALA A 134 -3.63 14.07 12.51
N GLU A 135 -2.86 13.79 13.55
CA GLU A 135 -1.44 13.46 13.46
C GLU A 135 -1.21 12.11 12.75
N PHE A 136 -2.13 11.15 12.89
CA PHE A 136 -2.10 9.91 12.12
C PHE A 136 -2.23 10.17 10.61
N PHE A 137 -3.21 10.98 10.19
CA PHE A 137 -3.43 11.26 8.77
C PHE A 137 -2.38 12.20 8.17
N ILE A 138 -1.90 13.19 8.93
CA ILE A 138 -0.96 14.20 8.42
C ILE A 138 0.50 13.72 8.52
N LEU A 139 0.87 13.08 9.63
CA LEU A 139 2.26 12.73 9.92
C LEU A 139 2.52 11.21 9.87
N GLY A 140 1.48 10.38 9.72
CA GLY A 140 1.63 8.93 9.88
C GLY A 140 2.00 8.55 11.32
N ARG A 141 1.64 9.39 12.30
CA ARG A 141 2.06 9.27 13.68
C ARG A 141 1.06 8.48 14.52
N ASN A 142 1.55 7.54 15.31
CA ASN A 142 0.75 6.76 16.26
C ASN A 142 1.29 6.92 17.68
N TYR A 143 0.41 6.72 18.65
CA TYR A 143 0.73 6.84 20.08
C TYR A 143 0.61 5.47 20.74
N ILE A 144 1.61 5.13 21.56
CA ILE A 144 1.59 3.90 22.35
C ILE A 144 1.65 4.24 23.84
N ASN A 145 0.90 3.48 24.64
CA ASN A 145 0.90 3.59 26.09
C ASN A 145 0.64 2.21 26.70
N VAL A 146 1.72 1.51 27.02
CA VAL A 146 1.71 0.20 27.66
C VAL A 146 2.29 0.35 29.06
N VAL A 147 1.48 -0.01 30.05
CA VAL A 147 1.81 0.06 31.48
C VAL A 147 1.53 -1.30 32.08
N ALA A 148 2.45 -1.78 32.92
CA ALA A 148 2.31 -3.06 33.60
C ALA A 148 1.11 -3.01 34.58
N PRO A 149 0.08 -3.85 34.40
CA PRO A 149 -1.08 -3.85 35.29
C PRO A 149 -0.77 -4.49 36.65
N GLU A 150 0.23 -5.37 36.68
CA GLU A 150 0.74 -6.07 37.85
C GLU A 150 2.25 -6.36 37.64
N ASP A 151 2.89 -6.98 38.64
CA ASP A 151 4.30 -7.33 38.53
C ASP A 151 4.47 -8.45 37.48
N GLU A 152 5.11 -8.10 36.37
CA GLU A 152 5.23 -8.97 35.21
C GLU A 152 6.62 -8.92 34.58
N SER A 153 6.96 -10.00 33.90
CA SER A 153 8.21 -10.16 33.17
C SER A 153 7.95 -10.46 31.71
N ILE A 154 8.67 -9.79 30.81
CA ILE A 154 8.56 -10.01 29.37
C ILE A 154 9.19 -11.36 29.02
N ARG A 155 8.42 -12.25 28.41
CA ARG A 155 8.89 -13.56 27.94
C ARG A 155 9.40 -13.47 26.50
N GLU A 156 8.60 -12.90 25.62
CA GLU A 156 8.90 -12.76 24.21
C GLU A 156 8.09 -11.62 23.59
N ILE A 157 8.50 -11.20 22.40
CA ILE A 157 7.77 -10.22 21.59
C ILE A 157 7.48 -10.92 20.26
N VAL A 158 6.20 -11.03 19.90
CA VAL A 158 5.77 -11.71 18.68
C VAL A 158 5.22 -10.70 17.69
N GLU A 159 5.91 -10.51 16.58
CA GLU A 159 5.48 -9.63 15.48
C GLU A 159 4.46 -10.33 14.57
N GLN A 160 3.39 -9.63 14.21
CA GLN A 160 2.39 -10.07 13.24
C GLN A 160 2.10 -8.95 12.22
N LYS A 161 2.15 -9.30 10.94
CA LYS A 161 1.87 -8.38 9.83
C LYS A 161 0.45 -8.56 9.32
N TYR A 162 -0.27 -7.45 9.17
CA TYR A 162 -1.60 -7.39 8.58
C TYR A 162 -1.56 -6.58 7.27
N LEU A 163 -2.19 -7.11 6.22
CA LEU A 163 -2.21 -6.53 4.87
C LEU A 163 -0.82 -6.08 4.37
N PHE A 164 0.25 -6.77 4.76
CA PHE A 164 1.65 -6.47 4.42
C PHE A 164 2.25 -5.15 4.96
N PHE A 165 1.44 -4.16 5.40
CA PHE A 165 1.90 -2.82 5.79
C PHE A 165 1.73 -2.48 7.28
N PHE A 166 0.79 -3.14 7.95
CA PHE A 166 0.43 -2.85 9.32
C PHE A 166 1.10 -3.89 10.22
N THR A 167 2.10 -3.45 10.98
CA THR A 167 2.85 -4.32 11.88
C THR A 167 2.36 -4.13 13.30
N TRP A 168 1.85 -5.20 13.89
CA TRP A 168 1.45 -5.27 15.28
C TRP A 168 2.39 -6.22 16.01
N SER A 169 2.83 -5.86 17.21
CA SER A 169 3.60 -6.76 18.06
C SER A 169 2.82 -7.06 19.33
N ARG A 170 2.86 -8.33 19.74
CA ARG A 170 2.35 -8.78 21.02
C ARG A 170 3.53 -8.91 21.98
N ILE A 171 3.53 -8.10 23.04
CA ILE A 171 4.46 -8.24 24.15
C ILE A 171 3.86 -9.31 25.07
N VAL A 172 4.43 -10.51 25.05
CA VAL A 172 3.97 -11.65 25.84
C VAL A 172 4.69 -11.60 27.18
N THR A 173 3.93 -11.52 28.27
CA THR A 173 4.45 -11.54 29.64
C THR A 173 4.09 -12.86 30.33
N ASP A 174 4.58 -13.04 31.55
CA ASP A 174 4.16 -14.14 32.42
C ASP A 174 2.74 -14.00 32.98
N ARG A 175 2.13 -12.82 32.85
CA ARG A 175 0.79 -12.50 33.36
C ARG A 175 -0.25 -12.26 32.27
N GLY A 176 0.17 -11.89 31.06
CA GLY A 176 -0.76 -11.59 29.98
C GLY A 176 -0.07 -11.23 28.66
N THR A 177 -0.76 -10.47 27.83
CA THR A 177 -0.25 -10.03 26.53
C THR A 177 -0.71 -8.61 26.24
N HIS A 178 0.23 -7.76 25.83
CA HIS A 178 -0.05 -6.39 25.42
C HIS A 178 0.09 -6.26 23.91
N LEU A 179 -0.96 -5.79 23.23
CA LEU A 179 -0.95 -5.55 21.80
C LEU A 179 -0.49 -4.12 21.49
N VAL A 180 0.55 -3.99 20.65
CA VAL A 180 1.15 -2.69 20.31
C VAL A 180 1.28 -2.54 18.81
N TYR A 181 0.89 -1.38 18.27
CA TYR A 181 1.08 -1.06 16.86
C TYR A 181 2.51 -0.59 16.58
N ALA A 182 3.45 -1.52 16.63
CA ALA A 182 4.88 -1.29 16.42
C ALA A 182 5.56 -2.60 15.96
N PRO A 183 6.62 -2.54 15.14
CA PRO A 183 7.52 -3.68 14.92
C PRO A 183 8.31 -4.03 16.19
N GLU A 184 8.72 -5.29 16.30
CA GLU A 184 9.57 -5.77 17.42
C GLU A 184 10.88 -4.96 17.49
N ALA A 185 11.50 -4.72 16.34
CA ALA A 185 12.75 -3.96 16.25
C ALA A 185 12.63 -2.54 16.83
N THR A 186 11.51 -1.85 16.59
CA THR A 186 11.24 -0.51 17.15
C THR A 186 11.05 -0.58 18.66
N LEU A 187 10.33 -1.59 19.16
CA LEU A 187 10.14 -1.80 20.60
C LEU A 187 11.48 -2.06 21.32
N GLY A 188 12.34 -2.90 20.75
CA GLY A 188 13.65 -3.20 21.32
C GLY A 188 14.64 -2.04 21.24
N HIS A 189 14.83 -1.45 20.05
CA HIS A 189 15.85 -0.42 19.84
C HIS A 189 15.47 0.94 20.43
N ASP A 190 14.22 1.38 20.24
CA ASP A 190 13.82 2.74 20.62
C ASP A 190 13.21 2.76 22.03
N PHE A 191 12.34 1.81 22.36
CA PHE A 191 11.65 1.76 23.66
C PHE A 191 12.33 0.87 24.71
N GLN A 192 13.42 0.18 24.36
CA GLN A 192 14.18 -0.72 25.25
C GLN A 192 13.34 -1.87 25.85
N VAL A 193 12.31 -2.30 25.11
CA VAL A 193 11.45 -3.43 25.49
C VAL A 193 12.15 -4.70 25.07
N VAL A 194 12.67 -5.47 26.03
CA VAL A 194 13.46 -6.69 25.76
C VAL A 194 12.95 -7.87 26.59
N PRO A 195 13.00 -9.10 26.04
CA PRO A 195 12.76 -10.32 26.82
C PRO A 195 13.63 -10.39 28.09
N GLY A 196 13.02 -10.82 29.20
CA GLY A 196 13.64 -10.89 30.52
C GLY A 196 13.53 -9.61 31.36
N ALA A 197 13.12 -8.48 30.77
CA ALA A 197 12.86 -7.27 31.54
C ALA A 197 11.67 -7.46 32.51
N ARG A 198 11.84 -6.99 33.75
CA ARG A 198 10.83 -7.06 34.81
C ARG A 198 10.26 -5.68 35.09
N TYR A 199 8.95 -5.61 35.22
CA TYR A 199 8.22 -4.38 35.48
C TYR A 199 7.33 -4.55 36.71
N GLN A 200 7.32 -3.54 37.56
CA GLN A 200 6.40 -3.47 38.70
C GLN A 200 5.05 -2.92 38.27
N ARG A 201 3.99 -3.23 39.03
CA ARG A 201 2.65 -2.66 38.82
C ARG A 201 2.72 -1.13 38.66
N GLY A 202 2.16 -0.63 37.56
CA GLY A 202 2.11 0.80 37.23
C GLY A 202 3.36 1.32 36.51
N GLN A 203 4.39 0.51 36.33
CA GLN A 203 5.58 0.89 35.58
C GLN A 203 5.31 0.90 34.07
N ILE A 204 5.90 1.87 33.37
CA ILE A 204 5.78 2.01 31.92
C ILE A 204 6.63 0.93 31.25
N ILE A 205 5.99 0.09 30.43
CA ILE A 205 6.69 -0.86 29.56
C ILE A 205 7.12 -0.15 28.29
N ALA A 206 6.19 0.54 27.63
CA ALA A 206 6.46 1.30 26.43
C ALA A 206 5.47 2.47 26.33
N ARG A 207 5.97 3.71 26.35
CA ARG A 207 5.14 4.91 26.14
C ARG A 207 5.86 5.88 25.22
N GLY A 208 5.12 6.42 24.26
CA GLY A 208 5.61 7.47 23.39
C GLY A 208 4.94 7.47 22.04
N VAL A 209 5.70 7.89 21.05
CA VAL A 209 5.22 8.21 19.70
C VAL A 209 5.93 7.32 18.69
N ILE A 210 5.23 6.85 17.66
CA ILE A 210 5.81 6.08 16.57
C ILE A 210 5.46 6.77 15.25
N ASP A 211 6.50 7.12 14.49
CA ASP A 211 6.35 7.64 13.13
C ASP A 211 6.49 6.48 12.13
N THR A 212 5.53 6.35 11.21
CA THR A 212 5.34 5.20 10.31
C THR A 212 6.44 5.01 9.25
N GLY A 213 7.34 6.00 9.10
CA GLY A 213 8.45 5.97 8.15
C GLY A 213 8.02 6.16 6.69
N ASP A 214 9.01 6.11 5.80
CA ASP A 214 8.83 6.30 4.36
C ASP A 214 8.20 5.06 3.72
N GLN A 215 7.31 5.31 2.76
CA GLN A 215 6.77 4.29 1.86
C GLN A 215 7.46 4.42 0.51
N VAL A 216 7.98 3.32 -0.01
CA VAL A 216 8.72 3.30 -1.27
C VAL A 216 8.04 2.37 -2.27
N PHE A 217 7.97 2.81 -3.52
CA PHE A 217 7.58 1.98 -4.64
C PHE A 217 8.82 1.45 -5.34
N VAL A 218 8.95 0.14 -5.42
CA VAL A 218 10.06 -0.52 -6.09
C VAL A 218 9.66 -0.82 -7.52
N ASP A 219 10.36 -0.22 -8.47
CA ASP A 219 10.29 -0.56 -9.89
C ASP A 219 11.00 -1.90 -10.12
N LYS A 220 10.23 -2.93 -10.45
CA LYS A 220 10.75 -4.27 -10.80
C LYS A 220 11.13 -4.38 -12.27
N PHE A 221 10.50 -3.58 -13.11
CA PHE A 221 10.62 -3.67 -14.56
C PHE A 221 12.01 -3.22 -15.01
N ILE A 222 12.53 -2.16 -14.40
CA ILE A 222 13.82 -1.56 -14.78
C ILE A 222 15.02 -2.50 -14.58
N TYR A 223 14.95 -3.43 -13.63
CA TYR A 223 16.02 -4.41 -13.36
C TYR A 223 16.25 -5.40 -14.52
N ASN A 224 15.29 -5.54 -15.45
CA ASN A 224 15.46 -6.35 -16.65
C ASN A 224 16.36 -5.67 -17.70
N PHE A 225 16.57 -4.36 -17.59
CA PHE A 225 17.28 -3.56 -18.60
C PHE A 225 18.53 -2.88 -18.05
N MET A 226 18.55 -2.56 -16.75
CA MET A 226 19.66 -1.87 -16.11
C MET A 226 20.13 -2.63 -14.87
N LYS A 227 21.45 -2.80 -14.78
CA LYS A 227 22.10 -3.29 -13.57
C LYS A 227 22.15 -2.16 -12.53
N PRO A 228 22.04 -2.45 -11.23
CA PRO A 228 22.16 -1.44 -10.19
C PRO A 228 23.57 -0.85 -10.19
N HIS A 229 23.65 0.47 -10.00
CA HIS A 229 24.90 1.23 -9.92
C HIS A 229 25.28 1.52 -8.47
N ARG A 230 26.55 1.85 -8.24
CA ARG A 230 27.01 2.27 -6.92
C ARG A 230 26.20 3.46 -6.43
N GLY A 231 25.74 3.38 -5.19
CA GLY A 231 24.89 4.38 -4.57
C GLY A 231 23.40 4.12 -4.75
N ASP A 232 22.97 3.24 -5.63
CA ASP A 232 21.54 2.91 -5.79
C ASP A 232 21.00 2.23 -4.53
N VAL A 233 19.75 2.53 -4.22
CA VAL A 233 18.98 1.79 -3.21
C VAL A 233 18.22 0.69 -3.92
N PHE A 234 18.44 -0.55 -3.52
CA PHE A 234 17.80 -1.70 -4.14
C PHE A 234 17.18 -2.61 -3.08
N VAL A 235 16.22 -3.40 -3.54
CA VAL A 235 15.47 -4.33 -2.70
C VAL A 235 15.75 -5.74 -3.19
N PHE A 236 16.17 -6.62 -2.29
CA PHE A 236 16.51 -8.01 -2.62
C PHE A 236 15.89 -8.96 -1.60
N ARG A 237 15.58 -10.18 -2.06
CA ARG A 237 15.20 -11.28 -1.15
C ARG A 237 16.47 -11.78 -0.49
N THR A 238 16.43 -12.01 0.82
CA THR A 238 17.56 -12.56 1.57
C THR A 238 17.69 -14.07 1.45
N LYS A 239 17.00 -14.68 0.47
CA LYS A 239 17.03 -16.12 0.23
C LYS A 239 18.47 -16.54 -0.03
N HIS A 240 18.92 -17.60 0.61
CA HIS A 240 20.29 -18.12 0.52
C HIS A 240 21.39 -17.25 1.16
N ILE A 241 21.05 -16.23 1.95
CA ILE A 241 22.06 -15.52 2.76
C ILE A 241 22.21 -16.25 4.09
N PRO A 242 23.40 -16.81 4.40
CA PRO A 242 23.63 -17.48 5.67
C PRO A 242 23.36 -16.54 6.84
N MET A 243 22.87 -17.07 7.96
CA MET A 243 22.57 -16.32 9.20
C MET A 243 21.33 -15.40 9.15
N ILE A 244 20.60 -15.32 8.04
CA ILE A 244 19.31 -14.63 8.00
C ILE A 244 18.19 -15.69 8.05
N PRO A 245 17.41 -15.78 9.14
CA PRO A 245 16.35 -16.78 9.24
C PRO A 245 15.24 -16.48 8.23
N GLU A 246 14.68 -17.54 7.65
CA GLU A 246 13.47 -17.46 6.85
C GLU A 246 12.25 -17.53 7.77
N ASP A 247 11.25 -16.70 7.47
CA ASP A 247 9.98 -16.73 8.19
C ASP A 247 9.17 -17.96 7.72
N PRO A 248 8.67 -18.82 8.62
CA PRO A 248 7.94 -20.03 8.23
C PRO A 248 6.66 -19.78 7.42
N GLN A 249 6.04 -18.59 7.57
CA GLN A 249 4.79 -18.25 6.90
C GLN A 249 5.01 -17.48 5.58
N THR A 250 6.06 -16.67 5.53
CA THR A 250 6.28 -15.70 4.44
C THR A 250 7.59 -15.91 3.66
N GLY A 251 8.43 -16.86 4.08
CA GLY A 251 9.71 -17.20 3.48
C GLY A 251 10.81 -16.19 3.78
N ALA A 252 11.83 -16.16 2.91
CA ALA A 252 12.94 -15.22 3.05
C ALA A 252 12.46 -13.74 2.97
N PRO A 253 12.81 -12.89 3.95
CA PRO A 253 12.41 -11.50 3.96
C PRO A 253 13.04 -10.68 2.82
N TYR A 254 12.47 -9.50 2.59
CA TYR A 254 13.03 -8.50 1.68
C TYR A 254 13.81 -7.45 2.46
N PHE A 255 15.04 -7.18 2.04
CA PHE A 255 15.88 -6.15 2.63
C PHE A 255 16.08 -5.01 1.63
N ILE A 256 16.12 -3.78 2.16
CA ILE A 256 16.40 -2.56 1.41
C ILE A 256 17.78 -2.10 1.85
N LYS A 257 18.73 -2.06 0.91
CA LYS A 257 20.11 -1.63 1.18
C LYS A 257 20.62 -0.75 0.04
N ARG A 258 21.71 -0.03 0.32
CA ARG A 258 22.43 0.77 -0.67
C ARG A 258 23.57 -0.05 -1.25
N LEU A 259 23.69 -0.09 -2.58
CA LEU A 259 24.80 -0.75 -3.25
C LEU A 259 26.07 0.07 -3.04
N VAL A 260 27.05 -0.51 -2.36
CA VAL A 260 28.32 0.18 -2.05
C VAL A 260 29.41 -0.20 -3.05
N GLY A 261 29.68 -1.50 -3.18
CA GLY A 261 30.66 -2.05 -4.11
C GLY A 261 30.04 -3.07 -5.03
N SER A 262 30.56 -3.14 -6.24
CA SER A 262 30.27 -4.16 -7.25
C SER A 262 31.49 -5.07 -7.42
N ALA A 263 31.32 -6.20 -8.12
CA ALA A 263 32.40 -7.13 -8.45
C ALA A 263 33.71 -6.43 -8.84
N GLY A 264 34.81 -6.76 -8.16
CA GLY A 264 36.13 -6.17 -8.36
C GLY A 264 36.44 -4.93 -7.51
N ASP A 265 35.45 -4.34 -6.84
CA ASP A 265 35.69 -3.16 -6.00
C ASP A 265 36.42 -3.49 -4.72
N THR A 266 37.35 -2.61 -4.34
CA THR A 266 38.03 -2.64 -3.05
C THR A 266 37.39 -1.62 -2.11
N LEU A 267 36.79 -2.10 -1.03
CA LEU A 267 36.14 -1.29 -0.02
C LEU A 267 37.05 -1.13 1.19
N ARG A 268 37.06 0.05 1.82
CA ARG A 268 37.74 0.31 3.09
C ARG A 268 36.91 1.29 3.91
N ILE A 269 36.80 1.08 5.20
CA ILE A 269 36.12 2.01 6.11
C ILE A 269 37.17 2.58 7.05
N ASP A 270 37.29 3.90 7.06
CA ASP A 270 38.13 4.64 7.98
C ASP A 270 37.24 5.74 8.59
N PRO A 271 36.57 5.40 9.71
CA PRO A 271 35.43 6.17 10.21
C PRO A 271 35.73 7.67 10.35
N PRO A 272 34.79 8.55 9.94
CA PRO A 272 33.43 8.25 9.48
C PRO A 272 33.32 7.94 7.98
N LEU A 273 34.45 7.80 7.29
CA LEU A 273 34.56 7.78 5.83
C LEU A 273 34.54 6.36 5.27
N LEU A 274 33.94 6.23 4.09
CA LEU A 274 33.96 5.03 3.27
C LEU A 274 34.80 5.32 2.03
N TYR A 275 35.70 4.41 1.70
CA TYR A 275 36.54 4.46 0.51
C TYR A 275 36.18 3.32 -0.44
N ILE A 276 36.13 3.63 -1.73
CA ILE A 276 35.90 2.68 -2.82
C ILE A 276 37.06 2.87 -3.80
N ASN A 277 37.85 1.81 -4.01
CA ASN A 277 39.04 1.80 -4.87
C ASN A 277 40.04 2.91 -4.51
N GLY A 278 40.26 3.13 -3.20
CA GLY A 278 41.20 4.13 -2.68
C GLY A 278 40.64 5.55 -2.54
N GLU A 279 39.50 5.85 -3.16
CA GLU A 279 38.89 7.18 -3.17
C GLU A 279 37.68 7.26 -2.22
N PRO A 280 37.43 8.42 -1.56
CA PRO A 280 36.21 8.62 -0.77
C PRO A 280 34.95 8.38 -1.61
N ALA A 281 33.99 7.65 -1.05
CA ALA A 281 32.76 7.26 -1.73
C ALA A 281 31.93 8.49 -2.16
N LYS A 282 31.69 8.63 -3.47
CA LYS A 282 30.97 9.78 -4.04
C LYS A 282 29.49 9.46 -4.25
N GLY A 283 28.62 10.41 -3.96
CA GLY A 283 27.17 10.29 -4.13
C GLY A 283 26.39 10.78 -2.92
N PHE A 284 25.15 11.23 -3.17
CA PHE A 284 24.29 11.85 -2.15
C PHE A 284 24.15 11.00 -0.89
N GLY A 285 23.92 9.69 -1.06
CA GLY A 285 23.72 8.79 0.07
C GLY A 285 24.95 8.62 0.95
N PHE A 286 26.11 8.38 0.33
CA PHE A 286 27.38 8.20 1.04
C PHE A 286 27.78 9.49 1.76
N GLN A 287 27.70 10.63 1.09
CA GLN A 287 28.03 11.93 1.68
C GLN A 287 27.15 12.28 2.88
N ARG A 288 25.86 11.94 2.85
CA ARG A 288 24.98 12.18 4.02
C ARG A 288 25.37 11.34 5.22
N VAL A 289 25.80 10.09 5.02
CA VAL A 289 26.31 9.23 6.10
C VAL A 289 27.65 9.79 6.60
N MET A 290 28.61 10.04 5.70
CA MET A 290 29.96 10.55 6.04
C MET A 290 29.96 11.92 6.73
N LYS A 291 28.90 12.73 6.56
CA LYS A 291 28.74 14.00 7.30
C LYS A 291 28.64 13.82 8.82
N ALA A 292 28.36 12.60 9.30
CA ALA A 292 28.32 12.26 10.74
C ALA A 292 27.54 13.29 11.59
N LYS A 293 26.41 13.77 11.06
CA LYS A 293 25.53 14.69 11.81
C LYS A 293 24.79 13.91 12.89
N PRO A 294 24.80 14.36 14.16
CA PRO A 294 24.06 13.72 15.24
C PRO A 294 22.60 13.45 14.85
N PRO A 295 22.04 12.27 15.19
CA PRO A 295 22.63 11.22 16.03
C PRO A 295 23.61 10.26 15.31
N TYR A 296 23.87 10.44 14.01
CA TYR A 296 24.69 9.52 13.21
C TYR A 296 26.19 9.79 13.35
N ARG A 297 26.98 8.72 13.42
CA ARG A 297 28.45 8.77 13.54
C ARG A 297 29.20 8.51 12.23
N GLY A 298 28.48 8.36 11.13
CA GLY A 298 29.03 7.97 9.83
C GLY A 298 29.26 6.47 9.69
N TYR A 299 30.14 6.08 8.77
CA TYR A 299 30.49 4.67 8.58
C TYR A 299 31.31 4.16 9.77
N THR A 300 30.92 3.02 10.31
CA THR A 300 31.61 2.36 11.43
C THR A 300 32.25 1.06 10.95
N LEU A 301 33.29 0.63 11.66
CA LEU A 301 33.97 -0.63 11.39
C LEU A 301 32.99 -1.81 11.53
N GLY A 302 33.14 -2.78 10.65
CA GLY A 302 32.36 -4.01 10.66
C GLY A 302 32.85 -4.99 11.73
N ARG A 303 32.21 -6.17 11.79
CA ARG A 303 32.59 -7.24 12.71
C ARG A 303 33.55 -8.24 12.07
N GLN A 304 33.08 -8.91 11.02
CA GLN A 304 33.84 -9.96 10.33
C GLN A 304 34.70 -9.41 9.19
N TYR A 305 34.19 -8.42 8.46
CA TYR A 305 34.88 -7.71 7.38
C TYR A 305 34.95 -6.22 7.71
N LEU A 306 35.96 -5.54 7.18
CA LEU A 306 36.18 -4.10 7.39
C LEU A 306 36.22 -3.74 8.89
N ALA A 307 36.84 -4.60 9.69
CA ALA A 307 36.89 -4.49 11.15
C ALA A 307 38.00 -3.56 11.65
N ARG A 308 38.95 -3.19 10.77
CA ARG A 308 40.04 -2.26 11.06
C ARG A 308 40.17 -1.19 9.96
N PRO A 309 40.62 0.05 10.27
CA PRO A 309 40.71 1.14 9.30
C PRO A 309 41.64 0.90 8.10
N ASP A 310 42.65 0.05 8.30
CA ASP A 310 43.62 -0.40 7.31
C ASP A 310 43.14 -1.64 6.52
N GLN A 311 42.09 -2.31 7.00
CA GLN A 311 41.56 -3.50 6.35
C GLN A 311 40.71 -3.12 5.14
N SER A 312 41.14 -3.59 3.97
CA SER A 312 40.34 -3.51 2.75
C SER A 312 39.63 -4.84 2.47
N PHE A 313 38.48 -4.76 1.80
CA PHE A 313 37.72 -5.92 1.34
C PHE A 313 37.46 -5.80 -0.15
N THR A 314 37.94 -6.77 -0.93
CA THR A 314 37.70 -6.82 -2.37
C THR A 314 36.46 -7.65 -2.66
N VAL A 315 35.49 -7.06 -3.34
CA VAL A 315 34.24 -7.72 -3.74
C VAL A 315 34.56 -8.80 -4.78
N PRO A 316 34.19 -10.07 -4.55
CA PRO A 316 34.46 -11.17 -5.47
C PRO A 316 33.88 -10.93 -6.88
N PRO A 317 34.50 -11.46 -7.95
CA PRO A 317 34.03 -11.28 -9.33
C PRO A 317 32.73 -12.04 -9.66
N HIS A 318 32.31 -13.00 -8.82
CA HIS A 318 31.14 -13.88 -9.05
C HIS A 318 30.09 -13.82 -7.93
N SER A 319 30.07 -12.73 -7.17
CA SER A 319 29.06 -12.49 -6.12
C SER A 319 27.85 -11.73 -6.64
#